data_AF-A0AA47GUB5-F1
#
_entry.id   AF-A0AA47GUB5-F1
#
_cell.length_a   1.000
_cell.length_b   1.000
_cell.length_c   1.000
_cell.angle_alpha   90.00
_cell.angle_beta   90.00
_cell.angle_gamma   90.00
#
_symmetry.space_group_name_H-M   'P 1'
#
loop_
_entity.id
_entity.type
_entity.pdbx_description
1 polymer ?
#
loop_
_entity_poly.entity_id
_entity_poly.type
_entity_poly.pdbx_seq_one_letter_code
_entity_poly.pdbx_strand_id
1 'polypeptide(L)'
;MKFKPFLVAVELLIIGCAGTEVTRTSSDEITDLSGRWNDTDSRLTAEAMVSSMLSHVWLENFKSERGRNPVIIVGKIANRSSEHIDSITFIKDIERELINSGQVEFVAGGTAREEIREEREDQQSHSTTETAAALAAETGADFIMQGVIVTQTDAISGKRATLYKVDMELVNLENNQKTWLGTKKIKKLVEQKKLGW
;
A
#
# COMPACT_ATOMS: atom_id res chain seq x y z
N MET A 1 -49.78 25.15 59.66
CA MET A 1 -50.06 23.79 59.12
C MET A 1 -50.48 24.01 57.66
N LYS A 2 -49.74 23.60 56.61
CA LYS A 2 -49.11 22.32 56.35
C LYS A 2 -47.84 22.52 55.50
N PHE A 3 -46.72 21.93 55.94
CA PHE A 3 -45.48 21.78 55.17
C PHE A 3 -45.72 20.81 53.99
N LYS A 4 -45.27 21.14 52.78
CA LYS A 4 -45.16 20.18 51.66
C LYS A 4 -43.72 19.67 51.63
N PRO A 5 -43.47 18.35 51.73
CA PRO A 5 -42.12 17.81 51.68
C PRO A 5 -41.60 17.82 50.24
N PHE A 6 -40.36 18.29 50.12
CA PHE A 6 -39.52 18.30 48.93
C PHE A 6 -39.05 16.87 48.65
N LEU A 7 -39.50 16.28 47.54
CA LEU A 7 -39.08 14.95 47.10
C LEU A 7 -37.89 15.13 46.16
N VAL A 8 -36.67 15.03 46.70
CA VAL A 8 -35.43 14.97 45.91
C VAL A 8 -35.30 13.54 45.42
N ALA A 9 -35.59 13.32 44.14
CA ALA A 9 -35.19 12.11 43.45
C ALA A 9 -33.69 12.22 43.15
N VAL A 10 -32.87 11.42 43.83
CA VAL A 10 -31.45 11.27 43.52
C VAL A 10 -31.35 10.26 42.39
N GLU A 11 -31.15 10.75 41.16
CA GLU A 11 -30.84 9.90 40.01
C GLU A 11 -29.40 9.37 40.14
N LEU A 12 -29.29 8.05 40.17
CA LEU A 12 -28.03 7.33 40.19
C LEU A 12 -27.40 7.40 38.79
N LEU A 13 -26.40 8.27 38.59
CA LEU A 13 -25.58 8.29 37.38
C LEU A 13 -24.68 7.05 37.35
N ILE A 14 -25.11 6.05 36.60
CA ILE A 14 -24.26 4.88 36.26
C ILE A 14 -23.28 5.36 35.20
N ILE A 15 -22.08 5.75 35.62
CA ILE A 15 -20.95 6.02 34.72
C ILE A 15 -20.45 4.65 34.25
N GLY A 16 -21.03 4.15 33.16
CA GLY A 16 -20.54 2.96 32.47
C GLY A 16 -19.21 3.29 31.78
N CYS A 17 -18.15 2.55 32.13
CA CYS A 17 -16.87 2.61 31.42
C CYS A 17 -17.09 2.27 29.95
N ALA A 18 -16.87 3.24 29.07
CA ALA A 18 -16.72 3.01 27.63
C ALA A 18 -15.43 2.21 27.41
N GLY A 19 -15.53 0.89 27.41
CA GLY A 19 -14.47 0.01 26.96
C GLY A 19 -14.39 0.08 25.44
N THR A 20 -13.19 0.30 24.91
CA THR A 20 -12.95 0.16 23.47
C THR A 20 -13.22 -1.28 23.07
N GLU A 21 -14.31 -1.51 22.34
CA GLU A 21 -14.64 -2.83 21.81
C GLU A 21 -13.79 -3.07 20.55
N VAL A 22 -12.82 -3.97 20.65
CA VAL A 22 -11.97 -4.37 19.52
C VAL A 22 -12.56 -5.63 18.91
N THR A 23 -13.38 -5.44 17.89
CA THR A 23 -13.93 -6.55 17.10
C THR A 23 -12.97 -6.87 15.95
N ARG A 24 -12.57 -8.14 15.83
CA ARG A 24 -11.82 -8.62 14.67
C ARG A 24 -12.80 -8.77 13.50
N THR A 25 -12.71 -7.88 12.53
CA THR A 25 -13.45 -7.97 11.28
C THR A 25 -12.61 -8.70 10.23
N SER A 26 -13.24 -9.22 9.17
CA SER A 26 -12.50 -9.79 8.05
C SER A 26 -11.71 -8.71 7.32
N SER A 27 -10.50 -9.02 6.84
CA SER A 27 -9.66 -8.10 6.05
C SER A 27 -10.31 -7.60 4.75
N ASP A 28 -11.40 -8.24 4.32
CA ASP A 28 -12.14 -7.87 3.11
C ASP A 28 -13.23 -6.82 3.37
N GLU A 29 -13.51 -6.50 4.64
CA GLU A 29 -14.53 -5.53 5.03
C GLU A 29 -13.96 -4.10 4.99
N ILE A 30 -14.57 -3.24 4.17
CA ILE A 30 -14.15 -1.84 4.00
C ILE A 30 -14.39 -1.09 5.31
N THR A 31 -13.32 -0.89 6.08
CA THR A 31 -13.37 -0.19 7.36
C THR A 31 -12.83 1.23 7.17
N ASP A 32 -13.73 2.20 6.97
CA ASP A 32 -13.35 3.62 6.87
C ASP A 32 -13.78 4.40 8.12
N LEU A 33 -12.92 4.36 9.14
CA LEU A 33 -13.19 4.99 10.44
C LEU A 33 -12.76 6.45 10.51
N SER A 34 -11.71 6.84 9.76
CA SER A 34 -11.04 8.14 9.93
C SER A 34 -10.99 8.99 8.67
N GLY A 35 -11.37 8.44 7.50
CA GLY A 35 -11.19 9.09 6.21
C GLY A 35 -9.73 9.23 5.76
N ARG A 36 -8.80 8.54 6.44
CA ARG A 36 -7.38 8.45 6.08
C ARG A 36 -7.13 7.29 5.11
N TRP A 37 -5.94 7.24 4.53
CA TRP A 37 -5.48 6.07 3.78
C TRP A 37 -5.52 4.82 4.67
N ASN A 38 -6.11 3.74 4.15
CA ASN A 38 -6.15 2.45 4.84
C ASN A 38 -5.66 1.30 3.94
N ASP A 39 -5.69 0.09 4.48
CA ASP A 39 -5.36 -1.17 3.81
C ASP A 39 -6.21 -1.43 2.56
N THR A 40 -7.49 -1.11 2.61
CA THR A 40 -8.41 -1.25 1.47
C THR A 40 -8.00 -0.31 0.34
N ASP A 41 -7.69 0.96 0.63
CA ASP A 41 -7.22 1.92 -0.38
C ASP A 41 -5.91 1.46 -1.01
N SER A 42 -5.00 0.91 -0.21
CA SER A 42 -3.73 0.34 -0.65
C SER A 42 -3.94 -0.79 -1.64
N ARG A 43 -4.70 -1.82 -1.26
CA ARG A 43 -4.99 -2.99 -2.09
C ARG A 43 -5.69 -2.61 -3.39
N LEU A 44 -6.77 -1.81 -3.32
CA LEU A 44 -7.52 -1.39 -4.51
C LEU A 44 -6.70 -0.50 -5.45
N THR A 45 -5.78 0.29 -4.90
CA THR A 45 -4.86 1.07 -5.73
C THR A 45 -3.85 0.16 -6.39
N ALA A 46 -3.24 -0.79 -5.67
CA ALA A 46 -2.26 -1.72 -6.23
C ALA A 46 -2.87 -2.56 -7.36
N GLU A 47 -4.05 -3.15 -7.15
CA GLU A 47 -4.80 -3.92 -8.14
C GLU A 47 -5.05 -3.10 -9.41
N ALA A 48 -5.58 -1.88 -9.27
CA ALA A 48 -5.87 -1.01 -10.40
C ALA A 48 -4.61 -0.61 -11.18
N MET A 49 -3.50 -0.35 -10.47
CA MET A 49 -2.24 0.08 -11.09
C MET A 49 -1.56 -1.07 -11.82
N VAL A 50 -1.48 -2.25 -11.20
CA VAL A 50 -0.90 -3.45 -11.82
C VAL A 50 -1.75 -3.92 -13.01
N SER A 51 -3.07 -3.97 -12.86
CA SER A 51 -3.97 -4.32 -13.96
C SER A 51 -3.85 -3.35 -15.15
N SER A 52 -3.78 -2.05 -14.88
CA SER A 52 -3.54 -1.03 -15.92
C SER A 52 -2.18 -1.22 -16.61
N MET A 53 -1.11 -1.48 -15.84
CA MET A 53 0.21 -1.72 -16.42
C MET A 53 0.24 -2.96 -17.32
N LEU A 54 -0.32 -4.08 -16.85
CA LEU A 54 -0.28 -5.35 -17.57
C LEU A 54 -1.16 -5.37 -18.82
N SER A 55 -2.20 -4.53 -18.87
CA SER A 55 -3.09 -4.42 -20.03
C SER A 55 -2.54 -3.53 -21.16
N HIS A 56 -1.39 -2.88 -20.97
CA HIS A 56 -0.78 -2.04 -22.00
C HIS A 56 0.10 -2.85 -22.98
N VAL A 57 0.19 -2.35 -24.21
CA VAL A 57 0.87 -2.97 -25.35
C VAL A 57 2.37 -3.26 -25.12
N TRP A 58 3.03 -2.54 -24.19
CA TRP A 58 4.44 -2.76 -23.89
C TRP A 58 4.75 -4.21 -23.48
N LEU A 59 3.81 -4.86 -22.77
CA LEU A 59 3.98 -6.23 -22.29
C LEU A 59 3.99 -7.22 -23.45
N GLU A 60 3.05 -7.07 -24.38
CA GLU A 60 2.96 -7.89 -25.59
C GLU A 60 4.20 -7.68 -26.46
N ASN A 61 4.58 -6.41 -26.70
CA ASN A 61 5.78 -6.09 -27.47
C ASN A 61 7.03 -6.73 -26.87
N PHE A 62 7.23 -6.62 -25.56
CA PHE A 62 8.38 -7.21 -24.88
C PHE A 62 8.40 -8.74 -25.05
N LYS A 63 7.26 -9.41 -24.83
CA LYS A 63 7.14 -10.87 -24.98
C LYS A 63 7.42 -11.31 -26.42
N SER A 64 6.90 -10.58 -27.41
CA SER A 64 7.17 -10.87 -28.83
C SER A 64 8.63 -10.65 -29.22
N GLU A 65 9.28 -9.61 -28.68
CA GLU A 65 10.67 -9.29 -28.99
C GLU A 65 11.69 -10.19 -28.28
N ARG A 66 11.44 -10.54 -27.00
CA ARG A 66 12.40 -11.26 -26.14
C ARG A 66 12.06 -12.73 -25.92
N GLY A 67 10.84 -13.17 -26.26
CA GLY A 67 10.41 -14.57 -26.10
C GLY A 67 10.28 -15.06 -24.66
N ARG A 68 10.25 -14.14 -23.67
CA ARG A 68 10.10 -14.45 -22.24
C ARG A 68 9.27 -13.39 -21.51
N ASN A 69 8.85 -13.70 -20.30
CA ASN A 69 8.23 -12.71 -19.41
C ASN A 69 9.25 -11.63 -19.03
N PRO A 70 8.83 -10.36 -18.88
CA PRO A 70 9.69 -9.30 -18.38
C PRO A 70 9.96 -9.49 -16.90
N VAL A 71 11.18 -9.17 -16.47
CA VAL A 71 11.56 -9.13 -15.06
C VAL A 71 11.40 -7.70 -14.55
N ILE A 72 10.54 -7.51 -13.55
CA ILE A 72 10.24 -6.21 -12.95
C ILE A 72 10.79 -6.18 -11.53
N ILE A 73 11.41 -5.06 -11.16
CA ILE A 73 11.69 -4.70 -9.78
C ILE A 73 10.78 -3.55 -9.33
N VAL A 74 10.22 -3.66 -8.14
CA VAL A 74 9.49 -2.55 -7.49
C VAL A 74 10.52 -1.73 -6.73
N GLY A 75 10.74 -0.52 -7.21
CA GLY A 75 11.62 0.45 -6.60
C GLY A 75 10.92 1.28 -5.53
N LYS A 76 11.53 2.42 -5.22
CA LYS A 76 11.02 3.32 -4.19
C LYS A 76 9.67 3.93 -4.59
N ILE A 77 8.70 3.87 -3.67
CA ILE A 77 7.48 4.65 -3.73
C ILE A 77 7.58 5.77 -2.71
N ALA A 78 7.72 7.02 -3.19
CA ALA A 78 7.91 8.17 -2.33
C ALA A 78 6.60 8.63 -1.71
N ASN A 79 6.51 8.65 -0.38
CA ASN A 79 5.43 9.35 0.30
C ASN A 79 5.71 10.87 0.32
N ARG A 80 4.92 11.63 -0.43
CA ARG A 80 4.87 13.10 -0.43
C ARG A 80 3.50 13.61 0.03
N SER A 81 2.76 12.80 0.76
CA SER A 81 1.52 13.21 1.40
C SER A 81 1.78 13.99 2.69
N SER A 82 0.74 14.65 3.17
CA SER A 82 0.68 15.29 4.48
C SER A 82 0.50 14.29 5.64
N GLU A 83 0.50 12.99 5.38
CA GLU A 83 0.25 11.95 6.38
C GLU A 83 1.31 10.84 6.32
N HIS A 84 1.42 10.09 7.40
CA HIS A 84 2.29 8.92 7.42
C HIS A 84 1.58 7.74 6.76
N ILE A 85 1.80 7.58 5.45
CA ILE A 85 1.40 6.41 4.68
C ILE A 85 2.54 5.39 4.76
N ASP A 86 2.20 4.17 5.17
CA ASP A 86 3.13 3.06 5.09
C ASP A 86 3.28 2.62 3.62
N SER A 87 4.31 3.14 2.97
CA SER A 87 4.66 2.77 1.59
C SER A 87 5.10 1.31 1.47
N ILE A 88 5.57 0.67 2.55
CA ILE A 88 6.02 -0.73 2.52
C ILE A 88 4.81 -1.64 2.30
N THR A 89 3.71 -1.39 3.02
CA THR A 89 2.46 -2.12 2.82
C THR A 89 1.97 -2.00 1.38
N PHE A 90 1.99 -0.79 0.82
CA PHE A 90 1.60 -0.57 -0.58
C PHE A 90 2.51 -1.27 -1.59
N ILE A 91 3.84 -1.26 -1.35
CA ILE A 91 4.80 -2.02 -2.16
C ILE A 91 4.46 -3.52 -2.12
N LYS A 92 4.21 -4.10 -0.93
CA LYS A 92 3.85 -5.52 -0.81
C LYS A 92 2.54 -5.88 -1.51
N ASP A 93 1.58 -4.96 -1.53
CA ASP A 93 0.34 -5.17 -2.28
C ASP A 93 0.62 -5.22 -3.79
N ILE A 94 1.46 -4.33 -4.32
CA ILE A 94 1.90 -4.38 -5.72
C ILE A 94 2.63 -5.69 -6.03
N GLU A 95 3.58 -6.10 -5.18
CA GLU A 95 4.32 -7.35 -5.34
C GLU A 95 3.38 -8.56 -5.41
N ARG A 96 2.38 -8.61 -4.53
CA ARG A 96 1.37 -9.67 -4.52
C ARG A 96 0.56 -9.70 -5.81
N GLU A 97 0.10 -8.54 -6.30
CA GLU A 97 -0.65 -8.46 -7.55
C GLU A 97 0.18 -8.86 -8.77
N LEU A 98 1.46 -8.48 -8.82
CA LEU A 98 2.37 -8.90 -9.89
C LEU A 98 2.59 -10.41 -9.87
N ILE A 99 2.83 -11.02 -8.71
CA ILE A 99 2.99 -12.47 -8.55
C ILE A 99 1.70 -13.20 -8.98
N ASN A 100 0.55 -12.73 -8.51
CA ASN A 100 -0.76 -13.34 -8.83
C ASN A 100 -1.09 -13.26 -10.33
N SER A 101 -0.58 -12.24 -11.02
CA SER A 101 -0.83 -12.09 -12.46
C SER A 101 -0.22 -13.23 -13.29
N GLY A 102 0.92 -13.81 -12.87
CA GLY A 102 1.69 -14.79 -13.64
C GLY A 102 2.23 -14.27 -14.98
N GLN A 103 2.08 -12.98 -15.28
CA GLN A 103 2.43 -12.38 -16.58
C GLN A 103 3.85 -11.80 -16.62
N VAL A 104 4.47 -11.63 -15.46
CA VAL A 104 5.79 -11.03 -15.26
C VAL A 104 6.57 -11.85 -14.23
N GLU A 105 7.89 -11.77 -14.30
CA GLU A 105 8.77 -12.23 -13.22
C GLU A 105 9.10 -11.05 -12.32
N PHE A 106 9.20 -11.29 -11.02
CA PHE A 106 9.47 -10.24 -10.05
C PHE A 106 10.74 -10.56 -9.26
N VAL A 107 11.59 -9.55 -9.05
CA VAL A 107 12.78 -9.65 -8.21
C VAL A 107 12.74 -8.66 -7.08
N ALA A 108 13.20 -9.10 -5.90
CA ALA A 108 13.29 -8.27 -4.71
C ALA A 108 14.11 -7.01 -4.96
N GLY A 109 13.63 -5.87 -4.46
CA GLY A 109 14.31 -4.58 -4.51
C GLY A 109 14.68 -4.05 -3.12
N GLY A 110 15.45 -2.96 -3.11
CA GLY A 110 15.80 -2.26 -1.87
C GLY A 110 16.60 -3.12 -0.87
N THR A 111 16.24 -3.02 0.40
CA THR A 111 16.93 -3.66 1.54
C THR A 111 16.92 -5.18 1.48
N ALA A 112 15.87 -5.79 0.90
CA ALA A 112 15.80 -7.25 0.75
C ALA A 112 16.97 -7.81 -0.08
N ARG A 113 17.55 -7.03 -1.00
CA ARG A 113 18.73 -7.46 -1.76
C ARG A 113 19.97 -7.59 -0.88
N GLU A 114 20.11 -6.72 0.11
CA GLU A 114 21.25 -6.73 1.03
C GLU A 114 21.15 -7.97 1.93
N GLU A 115 19.97 -8.22 2.52
CA GLU A 115 19.70 -9.42 3.32
C GLU A 115 19.96 -10.73 2.52
N ILE A 116 19.52 -10.80 1.25
CA ILE A 116 19.76 -11.97 0.39
C ILE A 116 21.23 -12.12 -0.03
N ARG A 117 21.99 -11.01 -0.12
CA ARG A 117 23.43 -11.07 -0.39
C ARG A 117 24.17 -11.61 0.84
N GLU A 118 23.84 -11.10 2.02
CA GLU A 118 24.41 -11.57 3.28
C GLU A 118 24.14 -13.06 3.49
N GLU A 119 22.90 -13.52 3.27
CA GLU A 119 22.55 -14.95 3.33
C GLU A 119 23.36 -15.80 2.34
N ARG A 120 23.57 -15.32 1.10
CA ARG A 120 24.40 -16.05 0.13
C ARG A 120 25.87 -16.10 0.51
N GLU A 121 26.38 -15.04 1.15
CA GLU A 121 27.74 -15.03 1.70
C GLU A 121 27.87 -16.02 2.86
N ASP A 122 26.88 -16.08 3.75
CA ASP A 122 26.82 -17.06 4.84
C ASP A 122 26.82 -18.51 4.31
N GLN A 123 26.05 -18.78 3.26
CA GLN A 123 26.04 -20.09 2.59
C GLN A 123 27.41 -20.53 2.07
N GLN A 124 28.30 -19.60 1.68
CA GLN A 124 29.65 -19.98 1.24
C GLN A 124 30.48 -20.63 2.35
N SER A 125 30.16 -20.33 3.61
CA SER A 125 30.86 -20.87 4.78
C SER A 125 30.13 -22.03 5.42
N HIS A 126 28.80 -22.08 5.30
CA HIS A 126 27.95 -22.99 6.08
C HIS A 126 27.14 -24.00 5.27
N SER A 127 27.00 -23.81 3.96
CA SER A 127 26.29 -24.76 3.08
C SER A 127 27.24 -25.67 2.30
N THR A 128 26.72 -26.81 1.84
CA THR A 128 27.47 -27.69 0.92
C THR A 128 27.65 -27.03 -0.44
N THR A 129 28.74 -27.37 -1.14
CA THR A 129 29.05 -26.83 -2.48
C THR A 129 27.90 -27.06 -3.48
N GLU A 130 27.18 -28.17 -3.35
CA GLU A 130 26.08 -28.55 -4.24
C GLU A 130 24.82 -27.69 -4.06
N THR A 131 24.63 -27.08 -2.89
CA THR A 131 23.40 -26.35 -2.53
C THR A 131 23.63 -24.86 -2.32
N ALA A 132 24.87 -24.43 -2.10
CA ALA A 132 25.20 -23.02 -1.92
C ALA A 132 24.83 -22.22 -3.17
N ALA A 133 24.06 -21.15 -3.00
CA ALA A 133 23.73 -20.27 -4.10
C ALA A 133 24.96 -19.48 -4.58
N ALA A 134 25.05 -19.27 -5.89
CA ALA A 134 26.18 -18.56 -6.48
C ALA A 134 26.17 -17.06 -6.13
N LEU A 135 27.36 -16.54 -5.80
CA LEU A 135 27.58 -15.10 -5.67
C LEU A 135 27.42 -14.40 -7.02
N ALA A 136 26.93 -13.15 -6.99
CA ALA A 136 26.72 -12.30 -8.18
C ALA A 136 25.83 -12.89 -9.31
N ALA A 137 25.07 -13.96 -9.04
CA ALA A 137 24.13 -14.57 -9.99
C ALA A 137 22.69 -14.06 -9.83
N GLU A 138 22.51 -12.81 -9.42
CA GLU A 138 21.18 -12.20 -9.29
C GLU A 138 20.52 -12.02 -10.65
N THR A 139 19.23 -12.37 -10.76
CA THR A 139 18.44 -12.06 -11.96
C THR A 139 18.36 -10.54 -12.13
N GLY A 140 18.85 -10.06 -13.27
CA GLY A 140 18.72 -8.66 -13.67
C GLY A 140 17.28 -8.32 -14.02
N ALA A 141 16.80 -7.17 -13.54
CA ALA A 141 15.49 -6.66 -13.94
C ALA A 141 15.58 -5.95 -15.30
N ASP A 142 14.56 -6.10 -16.13
CA ASP A 142 14.40 -5.36 -17.39
C ASP A 142 13.77 -3.97 -17.14
N PHE A 143 12.86 -3.91 -16.16
CA PHE A 143 12.15 -2.69 -15.82
C PHE A 143 12.17 -2.43 -14.32
N ILE A 144 12.15 -1.15 -13.96
CA ILE A 144 11.89 -0.70 -12.60
C ILE A 144 10.55 0.03 -12.54
N MET A 145 9.71 -0.37 -11.58
CA MET A 145 8.47 0.31 -11.25
C MET A 145 8.71 1.25 -10.08
N GLN A 146 8.36 2.53 -10.23
CA GLN A 146 8.51 3.54 -9.16
C GLN A 146 7.27 4.41 -9.08
N GLY A 147 7.13 5.15 -7.99
CA GLY A 147 5.98 6.02 -7.85
C GLY A 147 6.06 7.03 -6.73
N VAL A 148 5.00 7.81 -6.61
CA VAL A 148 4.82 8.83 -5.59
C VAL A 148 3.37 8.88 -5.16
N ILE A 149 3.16 9.04 -3.86
CA ILE A 149 1.85 9.27 -3.26
C ILE A 149 1.81 10.73 -2.78
N VAL A 150 0.83 11.50 -3.25
CA VAL A 150 0.60 12.88 -2.82
C VAL A 150 -0.82 13.04 -2.29
N THR A 151 -1.00 13.96 -1.34
CA THR A 151 -2.33 14.36 -0.87
C THR A 151 -2.60 15.82 -1.13
N GLN A 152 -3.87 16.13 -1.37
CA GLN A 152 -4.40 17.49 -1.38
C GLN A 152 -5.61 17.52 -0.44
N THR A 153 -5.56 18.38 0.57
CA THR A 153 -6.65 18.53 1.54
C THR A 153 -7.35 19.87 1.35
N ASP A 154 -8.67 19.84 1.31
CA ASP A 154 -9.54 21.01 1.38
C ASP A 154 -10.49 20.85 2.58
N ALA A 155 -10.61 21.88 3.42
CA ALA A 155 -11.40 21.81 4.63
C ALA A 155 -12.12 23.14 4.91
N ILE A 156 -13.41 23.06 5.21
CA ILE A 156 -14.23 24.19 5.62
C ILE A 156 -15.27 23.75 6.64
N SER A 157 -15.35 24.45 7.77
CA SER A 157 -16.42 24.36 8.79
C SER A 157 -17.08 22.99 8.97
N GLY A 158 -16.35 22.02 9.54
CA GLY A 158 -16.88 20.67 9.85
C GLY A 158 -16.88 19.69 8.68
N LYS A 159 -16.43 20.11 7.48
CA LYS A 159 -16.21 19.24 6.32
C LYS A 159 -14.74 19.23 5.95
N ARG A 160 -14.22 18.05 5.62
CA ARG A 160 -12.86 17.85 5.11
C ARG A 160 -12.89 16.91 3.92
N ALA A 161 -12.35 17.35 2.79
CA ALA A 161 -12.09 16.52 1.63
C ALA A 161 -10.59 16.28 1.49
N THR A 162 -10.16 15.02 1.48
CA THR A 162 -8.78 14.63 1.21
C THR A 162 -8.73 13.88 -0.11
N LEU A 163 -7.95 14.37 -1.07
CA LEU A 163 -7.63 13.69 -2.32
C LEU A 163 -6.26 13.02 -2.18
N TYR A 164 -6.24 11.70 -2.30
CA TYR A 164 -5.05 10.91 -2.50
C TYR A 164 -4.82 10.74 -4.00
N LYS A 165 -3.60 10.99 -4.46
CA LYS A 165 -3.17 10.72 -5.83
C LYS A 165 -1.90 9.87 -5.78
N VAL A 166 -1.95 8.74 -6.45
CA VAL A 166 -0.81 7.84 -6.63
C VAL A 166 -0.43 7.89 -8.11
N ASP A 167 0.78 8.34 -8.38
CA ASP A 167 1.39 8.31 -9.71
C ASP A 167 2.47 7.24 -9.72
N MET A 168 2.45 6.36 -10.72
CA MET A 168 3.49 5.34 -10.91
C MET A 168 3.96 5.29 -12.35
N GLU A 169 5.18 4.81 -12.51
CA GLU A 169 5.84 4.68 -13.80
C GLU A 169 6.62 3.38 -13.88
N LEU A 170 6.62 2.80 -15.08
CA LEU A 170 7.46 1.67 -15.45
C LEU A 170 8.56 2.18 -16.37
N VAL A 171 9.81 1.97 -15.98
CA VAL A 171 10.99 2.49 -16.70
C VAL A 171 11.87 1.33 -17.13
N ASN A 172 12.22 1.29 -18.41
CA ASN A 172 13.20 0.35 -18.93
C ASN A 172 14.59 0.69 -18.37
N LEU A 173 15.24 -0.29 -17.74
CA LEU A 173 16.52 -0.08 -17.04
C LEU A 173 17.71 0.10 -17.99
N GLU A 174 17.63 -0.40 -19.23
CA GLU A 174 18.71 -0.31 -20.21
C GLU A 174 18.76 1.08 -20.86
N ASN A 175 17.60 1.66 -21.19
CA ASN A 175 17.51 2.88 -22.00
C ASN A 175 16.76 4.05 -21.33
N ASN A 176 16.30 3.89 -20.09
CA ASN A 176 15.54 4.88 -19.32
C ASN A 176 14.19 5.31 -19.94
N GLN A 177 13.65 4.54 -20.89
CA GLN A 177 12.35 4.82 -21.48
C GLN A 177 11.23 4.52 -20.49
N LYS A 178 10.33 5.49 -20.28
CA LYS A 178 9.07 5.26 -19.56
C LYS A 178 8.11 4.51 -20.49
N THR A 179 7.86 3.23 -20.21
CA THR A 179 7.00 2.37 -21.02
C THR A 179 5.56 2.37 -20.56
N TRP A 180 5.31 2.76 -19.30
CA TRP A 180 3.97 2.95 -18.78
C TRP A 180 3.95 4.06 -17.72
N LEU A 181 2.83 4.79 -17.68
CA LEU A 181 2.50 5.80 -16.69
C LEU A 181 1.06 5.58 -16.23
N GLY A 182 0.87 5.46 -14.93
CA GLY A 182 -0.44 5.29 -14.33
C GLY A 182 -0.71 6.32 -13.25
N THR A 183 -1.98 6.71 -13.14
CA THR A 183 -2.45 7.55 -12.04
C THR A 183 -3.72 6.95 -11.45
N LYS A 184 -3.77 6.79 -10.13
CA LYS A 184 -4.99 6.52 -9.39
C LYS A 184 -5.30 7.69 -8.46
N LYS A 185 -6.59 8.03 -8.34
CA LYS A 185 -7.09 9.05 -7.43
C LYS A 185 -8.15 8.47 -6.52
N ILE A 186 -8.07 8.77 -5.23
CA ILE A 186 -9.07 8.41 -4.22
C ILE A 186 -9.44 9.70 -3.49
N LYS A 187 -10.73 10.04 -3.47
CA LYS A 187 -11.22 11.22 -2.76
C LYS A 187 -12.07 10.78 -1.59
N LYS A 188 -11.68 11.17 -0.38
CA LYS A 188 -12.42 10.90 0.87
C LYS A 188 -13.03 12.17 1.41
N LEU A 189 -14.30 12.12 1.80
CA LEU A 189 -15.03 13.22 2.43
C LEU A 189 -15.40 12.82 3.85
N VAL A 190 -14.95 13.61 4.81
CA VAL A 190 -15.30 13.47 6.23
C VAL A 190 -16.20 14.64 6.61
N GLU A 191 -17.40 14.32 7.07
CA GLU A 191 -18.33 15.29 7.65
C GLU A 191 -18.46 15.02 9.15
N GLN A 192 -18.05 15.98 9.98
CA GLN A 192 -18.31 15.93 11.40
C GLN A 192 -19.73 16.43 11.66
N LYS A 193 -20.63 15.54 12.06
CA LYS A 193 -21.88 15.97 12.69
C LYS A 193 -21.49 16.65 14.00
N LYS A 194 -21.91 17.90 14.19
CA LYS A 194 -21.82 18.58 15.50
C LYS A 194 -22.69 17.82 16.49
N LEU A 195 -22.19 16.76 17.14
CA LEU A 195 -22.68 16.17 18.39
C LEU A 195 -21.90 14.89 18.74
N GLY A 196 -21.23 14.91 19.90
CA GLY A 196 -20.96 13.73 20.75
C GLY A 196 -19.59 13.06 20.58
N TRP A 197 -18.75 13.21 21.60
CA TRP A 197 -17.64 12.33 21.95
C TRP A 197 -18.15 11.14 22.77
#